data_AF-A0A1Y2LH01-F1
#
_entry.id   AF-A0A1Y2LH01-F1
#
_cell.length_a   1.000
_cell.length_b   1.000
_cell.length_c   1.000
_cell.angle_alpha   90.00
_cell.angle_beta   90.00
_cell.angle_gamma   90.00
#
_symmetry.space_group_name_H-M   'P 1'
#
loop_
_entity.id
_entity.type
_entity.pdbx_description
1 polymer ?
#
loop_
_entity_poly.entity_id
_entity_poly.type
_entity_poly.pdbx_seq_one_letter_code
_entity_poly.pdbx_strand_id
1 'polypeptide(L)'
;NAEGTGLGTRGFNHGIPYFMICMGILCLVYLICAMRTNLVFFLIFFTLIPAFGLLAGTFIHAAQGDAAIAAKCQEAAGAFAFVTCLLGWYIFLAIMLASVDFPLSLPIVDLSGMIKGASERQKVEHME
;
A
#
# COMPACT_ATOMS: atom_id res chain seq x y z
N ASN A 1 -28.66 2.72 30.27
CA ASN A 1 -27.32 2.27 30.71
C ASN A 1 -26.49 1.90 29.49
N ALA A 2 -25.87 2.88 28.84
CA ALA A 2 -25.03 2.72 27.66
C ALA A 2 -23.53 2.84 28.03
N GLU A 3 -23.13 2.22 29.14
CA GLU A 3 -21.79 2.39 29.75
C GLU A 3 -20.83 1.23 29.40
N GLY A 4 -21.02 0.58 28.24
CA GLY A 4 -20.30 -0.66 27.90
C GLY A 4 -19.70 -0.72 26.49
N THR A 5 -19.78 0.33 25.67
CA THR A 5 -19.21 0.30 24.33
C THR A 5 -17.96 1.17 24.28
N GLY A 6 -16.77 0.55 24.33
CA GLY A 6 -15.49 1.22 24.09
C GLY A 6 -15.42 1.98 22.75
N LEU A 7 -16.40 1.74 21.85
CA LEU A 7 -16.69 2.49 20.63
C LEU A 7 -17.00 3.99 20.86
N GLY A 8 -17.48 4.39 22.04
CA GLY A 8 -17.80 5.79 22.36
C GLY A 8 -16.65 6.57 22.99
N THR A 9 -15.56 5.89 23.38
CA THR A 9 -14.44 6.52 24.07
C THR A 9 -13.59 7.28 23.07
N ARG A 10 -13.36 8.58 23.31
CA ARG A 10 -12.55 9.46 22.43
C ARG A 10 -11.19 8.85 22.07
N GLY A 11 -10.56 8.12 23.01
CA GLY A 11 -9.30 7.43 22.77
C GLY A 11 -9.37 6.26 21.77
N PHE A 12 -10.49 5.52 21.73
CA PHE A 12 -10.68 4.43 20.77
C PHE A 12 -11.05 4.95 19.38
N ASN A 13 -11.93 5.95 19.30
CA ASN A 13 -12.33 6.56 18.02
C ASN A 13 -11.18 7.26 17.29
N HIS A 14 -10.15 7.72 18.00
CA HIS A 14 -8.93 8.28 17.38
C HIS A 14 -7.88 7.21 17.03
N GLY A 15 -7.98 6.01 17.59
CA GLY A 15 -7.00 4.95 17.38
C GLY A 15 -7.00 4.40 15.95
N ILE A 16 -8.18 4.19 15.37
CA ILE A 16 -8.32 3.66 14.01
C ILE A 16 -7.73 4.60 12.94
N PRO A 17 -8.06 5.91 12.91
CA PRO A 17 -7.41 6.84 12.00
C PRO A 17 -5.89 6.88 12.14
N TYR A 18 -5.37 6.88 13.37
CA TYR A 18 -3.93 6.92 13.63
C TYR A 18 -3.25 5.64 13.11
N PHE A 19 -3.86 4.48 13.33
CA PHE A 19 -3.40 3.21 12.78
C PHE A 19 -3.36 3.23 11.24
N MET A 20 -4.39 3.78 10.59
CA MET A 20 -4.40 3.95 9.13
C MET A 20 -3.27 4.85 8.64
N ILE A 21 -2.98 5.95 9.35
CA ILE A 21 -1.85 6.85 9.03
C ILE A 21 -0.52 6.12 9.18
N CYS A 22 -0.31 5.38 10.27
CA CYS A 22 0.90 4.58 10.47
C CYS A 22 1.07 3.53 9.36
N MET A 23 0.00 2.86 8.94
CA MET A 23 0.02 1.94 7.80
C MET A 23 0.37 2.65 6.48
N GLY A 24 -0.13 3.87 6.27
CA GLY A 24 0.26 4.70 5.13
C GLY A 24 1.76 5.05 5.12
N ILE A 25 2.32 5.41 6.28
CA ILE A 25 3.76 5.68 6.43
C ILE A 25 4.59 4.41 6.15
N LEU A 26 4.16 3.26 6.68
CA LEU A 26 4.80 1.97 6.39
C LEU A 26 4.81 1.68 4.88
N CYS A 27 3.67 1.89 4.20
CA CYS A 27 3.56 1.72 2.76
C CYS A 27 4.47 2.67 1.98
N LEU A 28 4.72 3.88 2.47
CA LEU A 28 5.67 4.81 1.87
C LEU A 28 7.11 4.29 1.97
N VAL A 29 7.50 3.72 3.11
CA VAL A 29 8.82 3.06 3.25
C VAL A 29 8.93 1.89 2.27
N TYR A 30 7.89 1.05 2.18
CA TYR A 30 7.86 -0.06 1.24
C TYR A 30 7.87 0.38 -0.23
N LEU A 31 7.23 1.50 -0.56
CA LEU A 31 7.27 2.07 -1.90
C LEU A 31 8.71 2.41 -2.31
N ILE A 32 9.47 3.06 -1.43
CA ILE A 32 10.88 3.41 -1.67
C ILE A 32 11.71 2.14 -1.90
N CYS A 33 11.50 1.10 -1.08
CA CYS A 33 12.18 -0.18 -1.25
C CYS A 33 11.78 -0.90 -2.55
N ALA A 34 10.50 -0.83 -2.93
CA ALA A 34 9.93 -1.51 -4.09
C ALA A 34 10.47 -0.98 -5.42
N MET A 35 10.99 0.26 -5.46
CA MET A 35 11.57 0.87 -6.67
C MET A 35 12.69 0.02 -7.30
N ARG A 36 13.36 -0.87 -6.55
CA ARG A 36 14.41 -1.76 -7.09
C ARG A 36 13.95 -3.17 -7.45
N THR A 37 12.69 -3.50 -7.17
CA THR A 37 12.19 -4.87 -7.31
C THR A 37 11.43 -5.05 -8.61
N ASN A 38 10.30 -4.34 -8.76
CA ASN A 38 9.32 -4.69 -9.76
C ASN A 38 8.27 -3.57 -9.93
N LEU A 39 7.82 -3.31 -11.16
CA LEU A 39 6.89 -2.21 -11.41
C LEU A 39 5.54 -2.47 -10.77
N VAL A 40 5.04 -3.68 -10.88
CA VAL A 40 3.74 -4.07 -10.33
C VAL A 40 3.78 -3.99 -8.80
N PHE A 41 4.89 -4.43 -8.19
CA PHE A 41 5.06 -4.32 -6.73
C PHE A 41 5.16 -2.87 -6.26
N PHE A 42 5.82 -2.01 -7.02
CA PHE A 42 5.82 -0.57 -6.77
C PHE A 42 4.40 0.03 -6.87
N LEU A 43 3.64 -0.33 -7.91
CA LEU A 43 2.28 0.18 -8.11
C LEU A 43 1.33 -0.22 -6.97
N ILE A 44 1.49 -1.41 -6.38
CA ILE A 44 0.73 -1.86 -5.20
C ILE A 44 0.89 -0.87 -4.04
N PHE A 45 2.13 -0.51 -3.68
CA PHE A 45 2.33 0.46 -2.59
C PHE A 45 1.93 1.87 -2.99
N PHE A 46 2.08 2.22 -4.27
CA PHE A 46 1.69 3.53 -4.77
C PHE A 46 0.17 3.75 -4.65
N THR A 47 -0.63 2.70 -4.88
CA THR A 47 -2.09 2.75 -4.68
C THR A 47 -2.49 2.59 -3.21
N LEU A 48 -1.72 1.87 -2.38
CA LEU A 48 -2.03 1.71 -0.96
C LEU A 48 -1.85 2.99 -0.13
N ILE A 49 -0.87 3.84 -0.45
CA ILE A 49 -0.66 5.11 0.28
C ILE A 49 -1.91 5.99 0.27
N PRO A 50 -2.51 6.35 -0.89
CA PRO A 50 -3.76 7.11 -0.91
C PRO A 50 -4.93 6.30 -0.35
N ALA A 51 -4.98 4.97 -0.51
CA ALA A 51 -6.04 4.15 0.08
C ALA A 51 -6.08 4.28 1.61
N PHE A 52 -4.93 4.13 2.28
CA PHE A 52 -4.84 4.28 3.74
C PHE A 52 -5.07 5.73 4.20
N GLY A 53 -4.61 6.72 3.45
CA GLY A 53 -4.90 8.14 3.73
C GLY A 53 -6.40 8.46 3.66
N LEU A 54 -7.09 7.95 2.65
CA LEU A 54 -8.53 8.12 2.47
C LEU A 54 -9.35 7.32 3.49
N LEU A 55 -8.90 6.12 3.87
CA LEU A 55 -9.47 5.37 5.00
C LEU A 55 -9.34 6.14 6.31
N ALA A 56 -8.17 6.72 6.60
CA ALA A 56 -7.99 7.58 7.77
C ALA A 56 -8.99 8.76 7.76
N GLY A 57 -9.12 9.44 6.61
CA GLY A 57 -10.10 10.51 6.42
C GLY A 57 -11.54 10.07 6.66
N THR A 58 -11.91 8.86 6.20
CA THR A 58 -13.22 8.27 6.43
C THR A 58 -13.54 8.19 7.92
N PHE A 59 -12.63 7.64 8.72
CA PHE A 59 -12.85 7.49 10.17
C PHE A 59 -12.83 8.83 10.92
N ILE A 60 -12.00 9.79 10.49
CA ILE A 60 -11.97 11.15 11.08
C ILE A 60 -13.29 11.88 10.84
N HIS A 61 -13.74 11.93 9.58
CA HIS A 61 -14.97 12.62 9.23
C HIS A 61 -16.21 11.92 9.79
N ALA A 62 -16.21 10.58 9.86
CA ALA A 62 -17.26 9.82 10.53
C ALA A 62 -17.35 10.17 12.03
N ALA A 63 -16.21 10.31 12.72
CA ALA A 63 -16.18 10.70 14.13
C ALA A 63 -16.63 12.16 14.37
N GLN A 64 -16.49 13.03 13.36
CA GLN A 64 -16.97 14.42 13.39
C GLN A 64 -18.46 14.56 13.03
N GLY A 65 -19.12 13.47 12.60
CA GLY A 65 -20.51 13.47 12.17
C GLY A 65 -20.73 13.90 10.71
N ASP A 66 -19.66 14.09 9.93
CA ASP A 66 -19.75 14.39 8.50
C ASP A 66 -19.80 13.10 7.68
N ALA A 67 -20.99 12.49 7.64
CA ALA A 67 -21.22 11.24 6.93
C ALA A 67 -21.05 11.37 5.40
N ALA A 68 -21.27 12.56 4.84
CA ALA A 68 -21.20 12.78 3.40
C ALA A 68 -19.74 12.75 2.89
N ILE A 69 -18.83 13.43 3.59
CA ILE A 69 -17.40 13.38 3.27
C ILE A 69 -16.84 11.99 3.59
N ALA A 70 -17.21 11.40 4.73
CA ALA A 70 -16.77 10.05 5.09
C ALA A 70 -17.11 9.02 4.01
N ALA A 71 -18.34 9.03 3.47
CA ALA A 71 -18.75 8.12 2.41
C ALA A 71 -17.93 8.30 1.12
N LYS A 72 -17.66 9.55 0.71
CA LYS A 72 -16.83 9.84 -0.48
C LYS A 72 -15.38 9.39 -0.29
N CYS A 73 -14.81 9.63 0.89
CA CYS A 73 -13.47 9.13 1.22
C CYS A 73 -13.43 7.60 1.20
N GLN A 74 -14.45 6.94 1.72
CA GLN A 74 -14.54 5.48 1.76
C GLN A 74 -14.63 4.88 0.35
N GLU A 75 -15.45 5.46 -0.51
CA GLU A 75 -15.58 5.03 -1.91
C GLU A 75 -14.26 5.18 -2.67
N ALA A 76 -13.61 6.35 -2.55
CA ALA A 76 -12.32 6.59 -3.16
C ALA A 76 -11.24 5.63 -2.63
N ALA A 77 -11.21 5.38 -1.31
CA ALA A 77 -10.29 4.42 -0.72
C ALA A 77 -10.53 2.99 -1.25
N GLY A 78 -11.81 2.61 -1.39
CA GLY A 78 -12.21 1.33 -1.97
C GLY A 78 -11.74 1.17 -3.41
N ALA A 79 -11.80 2.23 -4.22
CA ALA A 79 -11.29 2.21 -5.59
C ALA A 79 -9.77 1.94 -5.65
N PHE A 80 -8.98 2.64 -4.82
CA PHE A 80 -7.53 2.40 -4.73
C PHE A 80 -7.19 1.00 -4.20
N ALA A 81 -7.91 0.53 -3.18
CA ALA A 81 -7.75 -0.81 -2.62
C ALA A 81 -8.11 -1.89 -3.66
N PHE A 82 -9.15 -1.67 -4.47
CA PHE A 82 -9.53 -2.58 -5.54
C PHE A 82 -8.44 -2.71 -6.61
N VAL A 83 -7.87 -1.58 -7.06
CA VAL A 83 -6.72 -1.60 -7.99
C VAL A 83 -5.55 -2.34 -7.37
N THR A 84 -5.26 -2.10 -6.09
CA THR A 84 -4.21 -2.83 -5.34
C THR A 84 -4.45 -4.33 -5.36
N CYS A 85 -5.69 -4.79 -5.13
CA CYS A 85 -6.05 -6.20 -5.16
C CYS A 85 -5.83 -6.82 -6.55
N LEU A 86 -6.20 -6.12 -7.63
CA LEU A 86 -5.97 -6.62 -8.99
C LEU A 86 -4.48 -6.80 -9.30
N LEU A 87 -3.64 -5.84 -8.88
CA LEU A 87 -2.18 -5.94 -9.01
C LEU A 87 -1.61 -7.08 -8.15
N GLY A 88 -2.15 -7.28 -6.95
CA GLY A 88 -1.79 -8.41 -6.07
C GLY A 88 -2.12 -9.76 -6.71
N TRP A 89 -3.31 -9.90 -7.30
CA TRP A 89 -3.70 -11.09 -8.05
C TRP A 89 -2.80 -11.36 -9.25
N TYR A 90 -2.36 -10.31 -9.95
CA TYR A 90 -1.42 -10.44 -11.05
C TYR A 90 -0.06 -11.01 -10.59
N ILE A 91 0.52 -10.44 -9.52
CA ILE A 91 1.80 -10.95 -8.98
C ILE A 91 1.64 -12.36 -8.45
N PHE A 92 0.55 -12.65 -7.74
CA PHE A 92 0.27 -13.99 -7.23
C PHE A 92 0.22 -15.03 -8.36
N LEU A 93 -0.50 -14.74 -9.45
CA LEU A 93 -0.54 -15.62 -10.61
C LEU A 93 0.84 -15.81 -11.24
N ALA A 94 1.62 -14.74 -11.36
CA ALA A 94 2.98 -14.81 -11.93
C ALA A 94 3.91 -15.70 -11.09
N ILE A 95 3.86 -15.59 -9.76
CA ILE A 95 4.66 -16.43 -8.84
C ILE A 95 4.19 -17.89 -8.88
N MET A 96 2.88 -18.13 -8.92
CA MET A 96 2.33 -19.49 -8.98
C MET A 96 2.71 -20.20 -10.28
N LEU A 97 2.64 -19.53 -11.43
CA LEU A 97 3.07 -20.10 -12.71
C LEU A 97 4.57 -20.41 -12.71
N ALA A 98 5.39 -19.52 -12.11
CA ALA A 98 6.82 -19.77 -11.95
C ALA A 98 7.11 -20.96 -11.01
N SER A 99 6.33 -21.17 -9.96
CA SER A 99 6.54 -22.27 -8.99
C SER A 99 6.25 -23.66 -9.54
N VAL A 100 5.49 -23.77 -10.64
CA VAL A 100 5.15 -25.05 -11.29
C VAL A 100 5.90 -25.22 -12.61
N ASP A 101 6.93 -24.41 -12.85
CA ASP A 101 7.73 -24.39 -14.10
C ASP A 101 6.86 -24.29 -15.37
N PHE A 102 5.77 -23.51 -15.31
CA PHE A 102 4.90 -23.33 -16.46
C PHE A 102 5.62 -22.48 -17.54
N PRO A 103 5.54 -22.84 -18.84
CA PRO A 103 6.31 -22.17 -19.90
C PRO A 103 5.88 -20.73 -20.19
N LEU A 104 4.77 -20.26 -19.61
CA LEU A 104 4.29 -18.89 -19.75
C LEU A 104 4.83 -18.02 -18.62
N SER A 105 5.74 -17.11 -18.96
CA SER A 105 6.26 -16.10 -18.04
C SER A 105 5.47 -14.79 -18.18
N LEU A 106 4.81 -14.38 -17.10
CA LEU A 106 4.12 -13.09 -17.05
C LEU A 106 5.14 -11.96 -16.86
N PRO A 107 5.06 -10.86 -17.65
CA PRO A 107 6.04 -9.78 -17.59
C PRO A 107 5.80 -8.90 -16.38
N ILE A 108 6.55 -9.14 -15.30
CA ILE A 108 6.39 -8.37 -14.08
C ILE A 108 7.14 -7.01 -14.17
N VAL A 109 7.94 -6.75 -15.22
CA VAL A 109 8.76 -5.52 -15.42
C VAL A 109 9.73 -5.28 -14.26
N ASP A 110 10.97 -5.75 -14.41
CA ASP A 110 12.05 -5.56 -13.45
C ASP A 110 12.55 -4.10 -13.46
N LEU A 111 12.63 -3.47 -12.29
CA LEU A 111 13.20 -2.12 -12.13
C LEU A 111 14.65 -2.14 -11.64
N SER A 112 15.23 -3.31 -11.34
CA SER A 112 16.59 -3.40 -10.81
C SER A 112 17.62 -2.79 -11.76
N GLY A 113 17.38 -2.84 -13.08
CA GLY A 113 18.24 -2.19 -14.08
C GLY A 113 18.15 -0.66 -14.14
N MET A 114 17.03 -0.07 -13.68
CA MET A 114 16.79 1.38 -13.74
C MET A 114 17.39 2.12 -12.54
N ILE A 115 17.56 1.45 -11.39
CA ILE A 115 18.13 2.04 -10.18
C ILE A 115 19.32 1.17 -9.72
N LYS A 116 20.52 1.57 -10.14
CA LYS A 116 21.78 0.93 -9.74
C LYS A 116 21.87 0.80 -8.22
N GLY A 117 22.07 -0.42 -7.74
CA GLY A 117 22.26 -0.70 -6.33
C GLY A 117 23.54 -0.07 -5.77
N ALA A 118 23.56 0.24 -4.47
CA ALA A 118 24.73 0.81 -3.80
C ALA A 118 26.02 -0.04 -3.99
N SER A 119 25.89 -1.37 -4.03
CA SER A 119 27.01 -2.29 -4.27
C SER A 119 27.61 -2.18 -5.68
N GLU A 120 26.79 -1.86 -6.69
CA GLU A 120 27.31 -1.62 -8.05
C GLU A 120 28.02 -0.28 -8.16
N ARG A 121 27.57 0.75 -7.41
CA ARG A 121 28.28 2.04 -7.34
C ARG A 121 29.64 1.90 -6.66
N GLN A 122 29.72 1.15 -5.56
CA GLN A 122 30.99 0.89 -4.86
C GLN A 122 31.99 0.09 -5.72
N LYS A 123 31.53 -0.81 -6.60
CA LYS A 123 32.43 -1.53 -7.51
C LYS A 123 33.05 -0.63 -8.58
N VAL A 124 32.32 0.39 -9.04
CA VAL A 124 32.87 1.38 -9.99
C VAL A 124 33.91 2.26 -9.31
N GLU A 125 33.62 2.72 -8.09
CA GLU A 125 34.52 3.60 -7.32
C GLU A 125 35.84 2.91 -6.92
N HIS A 126 35.84 1.59 -6.71
CA HIS A 126 37.07 0.82 -6.45
C HIS A 126 37.87 0.43 -7.71
N MET A 127 37.32 0.67 -8.90
CA MET A 127 37.99 0.41 -10.19
C MET A 127 38.57 1.68 -10.83
N GLU A 128 38.26 2.87 -10.30
CA GLU A 128 38.92 4.16 -10.61
C GLU A 128 40.10 4.42 -9.66
#